data_AF-O79545-F1
#
_entry.id   AF-O79545-F1
#
_cell.length_a   1.000
_cell.length_b   1.000
_cell.length_c   1.000
_cell.angle_alpha   90.00
_cell.angle_beta   90.00
_cell.angle_gamma   90.00
#
_symmetry.space_group_name_H-M   'P 1'
#
loop_
_entity.id
_entity.type
_entity.pdbx_description
1 polymer ?
#
loop_
_entity_poly.entity_id
_entity_poly.type
_entity_poly.pdbx_seq_one_letter_code
_entity_poly.pdbx_strand_id
1 'polypeptide(L)'
;MVNFNKYNEKKFGAYYRICSILSDNSGGGTVRYSKQRLNTRVGKCKLANQAFLEWFIGFFEGDGSLIMTKRGNLMFVITIHTRDKQILEKIQKTLGFGSVIVQGPTTHRYVVQNHPDLYKILCILNGNLILPARKEILKKFVRAYNEKALRNNLLPVNHKESVCLPAPYSAWTCGFTDAEGCFTISFLPGTPFRIRYILTQKTTRLFYNTLLNFFNTGAIEKHSRPNVFSYVMSACKNCYNVVYPYFKEFPLQTKKAQSFKIWSEIHCEIERKQHLIPSRRVVLKELAKTINNQNKLHLQKKHEIALLEKDNLLITD
;
A
#
# COMPACT_ATOMS: atom_id res chain seq x y z
N MET A 1 -4.17 -15.56 22.32
CA MET A 1 -3.86 -15.83 20.91
C MET A 1 -5.19 -15.89 20.16
N VAL A 2 -5.41 -15.03 19.17
CA VAL A 2 -6.61 -15.12 18.33
C VAL A 2 -6.40 -16.29 17.35
N ASN A 3 -7.40 -17.15 17.19
CA ASN A 3 -7.34 -18.34 16.34
C ASN A 3 -8.03 -18.05 15.00
N PHE A 4 -7.26 -18.13 13.91
CA PHE A 4 -7.52 -17.37 12.68
C PHE A 4 -7.92 -18.21 11.46
N ASN A 5 -8.17 -19.51 11.61
CA ASN A 5 -8.33 -20.43 10.46
C ASN A 5 -9.73 -20.51 9.85
N LYS A 6 -10.77 -19.94 10.47
CA LYS A 6 -12.18 -20.22 10.07
C LYS A 6 -12.79 -19.29 9.02
N TYR A 7 -12.11 -18.19 8.63
CA TYR A 7 -12.64 -17.17 7.70
C TYR A 7 -12.27 -17.36 6.22
N ASN A 8 -11.64 -18.47 5.90
CA ASN A 8 -10.79 -18.61 4.71
C ASN A 8 -11.58 -19.08 3.45
N GLU A 9 -12.48 -20.05 3.53
CA GLU A 9 -12.87 -20.83 2.33
C GLU A 9 -13.70 -20.10 1.24
N LYS A 10 -14.53 -19.10 1.56
CA LYS A 10 -15.43 -18.47 0.57
C LYS A 10 -14.82 -17.32 -0.25
N LYS A 11 -13.66 -16.77 0.15
CA LYS A 11 -13.00 -15.63 -0.55
C LYS A 11 -12.01 -16.05 -1.64
N PHE A 12 -11.57 -17.30 -1.64
CA PHE A 12 -10.51 -17.78 -2.52
C PHE A 12 -10.89 -17.84 -4.01
N GLY A 13 -12.18 -18.03 -4.34
CA GLY A 13 -12.61 -18.22 -5.73
C GLY A 13 -12.40 -17.02 -6.66
N ALA A 14 -12.39 -15.78 -6.13
CA ALA A 14 -12.23 -14.58 -6.93
C ALA A 14 -10.76 -14.33 -7.35
N TYR A 15 -9.81 -14.51 -6.43
CA TYR A 15 -8.38 -14.28 -6.66
C TYR A 15 -7.73 -15.36 -7.53
N TYR A 16 -8.17 -16.62 -7.42
CA TYR A 16 -7.70 -17.70 -8.29
C TYR A 16 -7.98 -17.44 -9.78
N ARG A 17 -9.08 -16.74 -10.11
CA ARG A 17 -9.45 -16.40 -11.49
C ARG A 17 -8.60 -15.26 -12.06
N ILE A 18 -8.02 -14.41 -11.23
CA ILE A 18 -7.15 -13.30 -11.65
C ILE A 18 -5.75 -13.83 -12.00
N CYS A 19 -5.23 -14.76 -11.20
CA CYS A 19 -3.93 -15.40 -11.45
C CYS A 19 -3.91 -16.18 -12.78
N SER A 20 -5.03 -16.79 -13.20
CA SER A 20 -5.14 -17.42 -14.52
C SER A 20 -5.11 -16.40 -15.67
N ILE A 21 -5.80 -15.26 -15.54
CA ILE A 21 -5.79 -14.19 -16.56
C ILE A 21 -4.38 -13.62 -16.79
N LEU A 22 -3.56 -13.52 -15.76
CA LEU A 22 -2.19 -12.99 -15.86
C LEU A 22 -1.17 -14.02 -16.37
N SER A 23 -1.44 -15.32 -16.25
CA SER A 23 -0.51 -16.38 -16.69
C SER A 23 -0.67 -16.80 -18.15
N ASP A 24 -1.80 -16.48 -18.78
CA ASP A 24 -2.08 -16.81 -20.19
C ASP A 24 -1.32 -15.93 -21.22
N ASN A 25 -0.50 -14.96 -20.79
CA ASN A 25 0.24 -14.04 -21.68
C ASN A 25 1.62 -14.55 -22.15
N SER A 26 1.89 -15.85 -22.11
CA SER A 26 3.16 -16.42 -22.58
C SER A 26 3.09 -17.13 -23.95
N GLY A 27 1.97 -17.07 -24.67
CA GLY A 27 1.90 -17.64 -26.02
C GLY A 27 0.77 -17.05 -26.86
N GLY A 28 1.12 -16.51 -28.03
CA GLY A 28 0.15 -16.15 -29.05
C GLY A 28 -0.53 -17.41 -29.59
N GLY A 29 -1.82 -17.54 -29.38
CA GLY A 29 -2.61 -18.65 -29.92
C GLY A 29 -4.06 -18.60 -29.46
N THR A 30 -4.97 -18.55 -30.41
CA THR A 30 -6.43 -18.65 -30.22
C THR A 30 -6.78 -20.03 -29.68
N VAL A 31 -7.26 -20.17 -28.43
CA VAL A 31 -7.67 -21.48 -27.90
C VAL A 31 -9.02 -21.45 -27.18
N ARG A 32 -9.90 -22.35 -27.63
CA ARG A 32 -11.23 -22.72 -27.09
C ARG A 32 -11.11 -23.38 -25.71
N TYR A 33 -12.04 -23.05 -24.81
CA TYR A 33 -12.10 -23.63 -23.46
C TYR A 33 -12.48 -25.12 -23.47
N SER A 34 -11.59 -25.99 -22.97
CA SER A 34 -11.95 -27.32 -22.47
C SER A 34 -11.41 -27.49 -21.03
N LYS A 35 -12.27 -28.03 -20.16
CA LYS A 35 -11.95 -28.30 -18.74
C LYS A 35 -10.99 -29.49 -18.65
N GLN A 36 -9.74 -29.26 -18.28
CA GLN A 36 -8.88 -30.32 -17.72
C GLN A 36 -8.22 -29.87 -16.41
N ARG A 37 -8.27 -30.77 -15.42
CA ARG A 37 -7.74 -30.64 -14.06
C ARG A 37 -6.22 -30.46 -14.11
N LEU A 38 -5.70 -29.39 -13.51
CA LEU A 38 -4.26 -29.13 -13.39
C LEU A 38 -3.74 -29.56 -12.00
N ASN A 39 -2.84 -30.53 -12.00
CA ASN A 39 -2.15 -31.09 -10.82
C ASN A 39 -0.93 -30.24 -10.39
N THR A 40 -0.91 -29.89 -9.10
CA THR A 40 0.22 -29.94 -8.14
C THR A 40 1.66 -29.50 -8.52
N ARG A 41 1.85 -28.28 -9.05
CA ARG A 41 3.06 -27.43 -8.82
C ARG A 41 2.67 -25.98 -8.48
N VAL A 42 1.63 -25.85 -7.64
CA VAL A 42 0.79 -24.66 -7.54
C VAL A 42 1.13 -23.74 -6.34
N GLY A 43 1.98 -24.18 -5.42
CA GLY A 43 2.06 -23.60 -4.06
C GLY A 43 2.71 -22.22 -3.93
N LYS A 44 3.91 -21.97 -4.51
CA LYS A 44 4.72 -20.79 -4.13
C LYS A 44 4.57 -19.59 -5.07
N CYS A 45 4.49 -19.85 -6.39
CA CYS A 45 4.36 -18.80 -7.40
C CYS A 45 2.97 -18.12 -7.40
N LYS A 46 1.91 -18.86 -7.02
CA LYS A 46 0.55 -18.29 -6.93
C LYS A 46 0.36 -17.38 -5.71
N LEU A 47 0.99 -17.73 -4.57
CA LEU A 47 0.94 -16.91 -3.35
C LEU A 47 1.65 -15.56 -3.53
N ALA A 48 2.81 -15.53 -4.22
CA ALA A 48 3.52 -14.29 -4.50
C ALA A 48 2.73 -13.32 -5.40
N ASN A 49 1.99 -13.86 -6.39
CA ASN A 49 1.11 -13.04 -7.24
C ASN A 49 -0.10 -12.51 -6.45
N GLN A 50 -0.67 -13.33 -5.55
CA GLN A 50 -1.80 -12.89 -4.73
C GLN A 50 -1.43 -11.73 -3.79
N ALA A 51 -0.34 -11.85 -3.03
CA ALA A 51 0.08 -10.78 -2.11
C ALA A 51 0.37 -9.47 -2.87
N PHE A 52 0.97 -9.56 -4.06
CA PHE A 52 1.15 -8.39 -4.92
C PHE A 52 -0.19 -7.78 -5.35
N LEU A 53 -1.15 -8.58 -5.79
CA LEU A 53 -2.46 -8.06 -6.24
C LEU A 53 -3.24 -7.43 -5.10
N GLU A 54 -3.23 -8.03 -3.91
CA GLU A 54 -3.85 -7.46 -2.72
C GLU A 54 -3.21 -6.12 -2.34
N TRP A 55 -1.87 -6.08 -2.31
CA TRP A 55 -1.11 -4.84 -2.10
C TRP A 55 -1.44 -3.80 -3.19
N PHE A 56 -1.47 -4.19 -4.46
CA PHE A 56 -1.76 -3.30 -5.58
C PHE A 56 -3.15 -2.67 -5.46
N ILE A 57 -4.16 -3.46 -5.07
CA ILE A 57 -5.52 -2.97 -4.84
C ILE A 57 -5.52 -1.97 -3.67
N GLY A 58 -4.88 -2.29 -2.55
CA GLY A 58 -4.78 -1.36 -1.41
C GLY A 58 -4.08 -0.05 -1.78
N PHE A 59 -2.99 -0.15 -2.53
CA PHE A 59 -2.23 1.02 -3.01
C PHE A 59 -3.06 1.86 -3.98
N PHE A 60 -3.78 1.23 -4.91
CA PHE A 60 -4.72 1.90 -5.81
C PHE A 60 -5.87 2.60 -5.06
N GLU A 61 -6.43 1.99 -4.01
CA GLU A 61 -7.54 2.62 -3.28
C GLU A 61 -7.12 3.90 -2.54
N GLY A 62 -5.84 4.03 -2.19
CA GLY A 62 -5.21 5.27 -1.72
C GLY A 62 -4.92 6.25 -2.88
N ASP A 63 -3.90 5.96 -3.69
CA ASP A 63 -3.30 6.92 -4.66
C ASP A 63 -3.85 6.81 -6.10
N GLY A 64 -4.79 5.90 -6.35
CA GLY A 64 -5.36 5.62 -7.65
C GLY A 64 -6.59 6.44 -8.02
N SER A 65 -6.91 6.43 -9.31
CA SER A 65 -8.09 7.08 -9.88
C SER A 65 -8.60 6.35 -11.12
N LEU A 66 -9.93 6.31 -11.26
CA LEU A 66 -10.64 5.88 -12.46
C LEU A 66 -11.24 7.13 -13.10
N ILE A 67 -10.69 7.54 -14.22
CA ILE A 67 -11.02 8.81 -14.89
C ILE A 67 -11.94 8.54 -16.07
N MET A 68 -13.10 9.19 -16.06
CA MET A 68 -14.02 9.26 -17.19
C MET A 68 -14.06 10.71 -17.67
N THR A 69 -13.58 10.96 -18.88
CA THR A 69 -13.57 12.31 -19.46
C THR A 69 -14.93 12.65 -20.09
N LYS A 70 -15.23 13.94 -20.28
CA LYS A 70 -16.46 14.38 -20.99
C LYS A 70 -16.55 13.84 -22.42
N ARG A 71 -15.41 13.52 -23.05
CA ARG A 71 -15.33 12.92 -24.40
C ARG A 71 -15.51 11.39 -24.39
N GLY A 72 -15.79 10.77 -23.24
CA GLY A 72 -15.98 9.31 -23.12
C GLY A 72 -14.68 8.49 -23.05
N ASN A 73 -13.51 9.14 -22.93
CA ASN A 73 -12.25 8.41 -22.68
C ASN A 73 -12.21 7.90 -21.24
N LEU A 74 -11.76 6.65 -21.10
CA LEU A 74 -11.67 5.91 -19.85
C LEU A 74 -10.20 5.65 -19.55
N MET A 75 -9.77 5.95 -18.32
CA MET A 75 -8.37 5.78 -17.92
C MET A 75 -8.30 5.29 -16.47
N PHE A 76 -7.49 4.27 -16.23
CA PHE A 76 -7.01 3.95 -14.90
C PHE A 76 -5.67 4.66 -14.69
N VAL A 77 -5.49 5.30 -13.54
CA VAL A 77 -4.29 6.08 -13.22
C VAL A 77 -3.89 5.87 -11.77
N ILE A 78 -2.60 5.65 -11.51
CA ILE A 78 -1.99 5.85 -10.19
C ILE A 78 -1.00 7.01 -10.31
N THR A 79 -1.15 8.05 -9.50
CA THR A 79 -0.27 9.24 -9.54
C THR A 79 0.56 9.30 -8.27
N ILE A 80 1.89 9.40 -8.40
CA ILE A 80 2.79 9.51 -7.25
C ILE A 80 3.88 10.57 -7.49
N HIS A 81 4.59 10.94 -6.42
CA HIS A 81 5.76 11.81 -6.52
C HIS A 81 6.94 11.11 -7.21
N THR A 82 7.77 11.84 -7.96
CA THR A 82 8.96 11.33 -8.67
C THR A 82 9.93 10.54 -7.80
N ARG A 83 9.93 10.78 -6.49
CA ARG A 83 10.82 10.12 -5.52
C ARG A 83 10.48 8.63 -5.36
N ASP A 84 9.26 8.25 -5.67
CA ASP A 84 8.78 6.87 -5.59
C ASP A 84 8.54 6.26 -6.98
N LYS A 85 8.96 6.92 -8.09
CA LYS A 85 8.65 6.48 -9.48
C LYS A 85 8.90 4.99 -9.73
N GLN A 86 9.95 4.43 -9.13
CA GLN A 86 10.33 3.01 -9.24
C GLN A 86 9.17 2.06 -8.88
N ILE A 87 8.24 2.46 -8.00
CA ILE A 87 7.08 1.62 -7.67
C ILE A 87 6.12 1.50 -8.87
N LEU A 88 5.99 2.53 -9.69
CA LEU A 88 5.16 2.48 -10.91
C LEU A 88 5.79 1.53 -11.94
N GLU A 89 7.12 1.58 -12.08
CA GLU A 89 7.87 0.68 -12.97
C GLU A 89 7.75 -0.78 -12.49
N LYS A 90 7.81 -1.00 -11.16
CA LYS A 90 7.54 -2.32 -10.57
C LYS A 90 6.12 -2.80 -10.86
N ILE A 91 5.11 -1.94 -10.70
CA ILE A 91 3.71 -2.25 -11.02
C ILE A 91 3.58 -2.65 -12.49
N GLN A 92 4.11 -1.82 -13.40
CA GLN A 92 4.07 -2.07 -14.84
C GLN A 92 4.74 -3.41 -15.19
N LYS A 93 5.94 -3.66 -14.67
CA LYS A 93 6.68 -4.92 -14.89
C LYS A 93 5.92 -6.14 -14.36
N THR A 94 5.27 -6.01 -13.21
CA THR A 94 4.58 -7.14 -12.56
C THR A 94 3.23 -7.44 -13.23
N LEU A 95 2.50 -6.41 -13.67
CA LEU A 95 1.24 -6.59 -14.41
C LEU A 95 1.48 -6.99 -15.87
N GLY A 96 2.61 -6.58 -16.46
CA GLY A 96 2.97 -6.87 -17.85
C GLY A 96 2.23 -5.99 -18.86
N PHE A 97 1.59 -4.90 -18.43
CA PHE A 97 0.86 -3.98 -19.29
C PHE A 97 0.81 -2.56 -18.70
N GLY A 98 0.21 -1.62 -19.43
CA GLY A 98 0.14 -0.21 -19.05
C GLY A 98 1.45 0.56 -19.26
N SER A 99 1.42 1.86 -18.99
CA SER A 99 2.54 2.77 -19.26
C SER A 99 2.85 3.67 -18.07
N VAL A 100 4.15 3.86 -17.78
CA VAL A 100 4.62 4.88 -16.84
C VAL A 100 4.96 6.15 -17.61
N ILE A 101 4.33 7.27 -17.26
CA ILE A 101 4.50 8.56 -17.92
C ILE A 101 4.87 9.66 -16.91
N VAL A 102 5.57 10.69 -17.38
CA VAL A 102 5.79 11.93 -16.63
C VAL A 102 4.52 12.78 -16.75
N GLN A 103 3.94 13.19 -15.62
CA GLN A 103 2.74 14.04 -15.62
C GLN A 103 3.05 15.51 -15.36
N GLY A 104 4.13 15.78 -14.63
CA GLY A 104 4.58 17.12 -14.28
C GLY A 104 5.99 17.09 -13.68
N PRO A 105 6.51 18.22 -13.20
CA PRO A 105 7.91 18.33 -12.75
C PRO A 105 8.29 17.35 -11.63
N THR A 106 7.35 17.07 -10.74
CA THR A 106 7.56 16.23 -9.54
C THR A 106 6.62 15.03 -9.46
N THR A 107 5.89 14.73 -10.53
CA THR A 107 4.83 13.71 -10.52
C THR A 107 4.89 12.78 -11.72
N HIS A 108 4.71 11.50 -11.44
CA HIS A 108 4.67 10.43 -12.42
C HIS A 108 3.35 9.68 -12.31
N ARG A 109 2.94 9.04 -13.42
CA ARG A 109 1.71 8.27 -13.48
C ARG A 109 1.94 6.90 -14.07
N TYR A 110 1.35 5.88 -13.48
CA TYR A 110 1.06 4.63 -14.16
C TYR A 110 -0.33 4.72 -14.76
N VAL A 111 -0.47 4.45 -16.05
CA VAL A 111 -1.67 4.75 -16.83
C VAL A 111 -2.07 3.55 -17.68
N VAL A 112 -3.36 3.23 -17.67
CA VAL A 112 -3.97 2.20 -18.53
C VAL A 112 -5.18 2.80 -19.23
N GLN A 113 -5.19 2.76 -20.58
CA GLN A 113 -6.22 3.42 -21.41
C GLN A 113 -6.70 2.56 -22.59
N ASN A 114 -5.84 1.72 -23.15
CA ASN A 114 -6.25 0.84 -24.24
C ASN A 114 -7.25 -0.21 -23.73
N HIS A 115 -8.12 -0.68 -24.62
CA HIS A 115 -9.21 -1.56 -24.23
C HIS A 115 -8.75 -2.91 -23.63
N PRO A 116 -7.83 -3.68 -24.25
CA PRO A 116 -7.37 -4.94 -23.69
C PRO A 116 -6.83 -4.82 -22.26
N ASP A 117 -6.07 -3.78 -21.97
CA ASP A 117 -5.47 -3.60 -20.64
C ASP A 117 -6.46 -3.03 -19.63
N LEU A 118 -7.39 -2.16 -20.06
CA LEU A 118 -8.50 -1.74 -19.23
C LEU A 118 -9.36 -2.92 -18.80
N TYR A 119 -9.65 -3.87 -19.70
CA TYR A 119 -10.35 -5.11 -19.34
C TYR A 119 -9.64 -5.85 -18.20
N LYS A 120 -8.33 -6.07 -18.32
CA LYS A 120 -7.51 -6.74 -17.31
C LYS A 120 -7.55 -6.02 -15.97
N ILE A 121 -7.39 -4.69 -15.95
CA ILE A 121 -7.51 -3.88 -14.73
C ILE A 121 -8.89 -4.02 -14.10
N LEU A 122 -9.95 -3.94 -14.90
CA LEU A 122 -11.31 -4.08 -14.39
C LEU A 122 -11.53 -5.48 -13.80
N CYS A 123 -10.98 -6.54 -14.39
CA CYS A 123 -11.00 -7.87 -13.80
C CYS A 123 -10.28 -7.93 -12.44
N ILE A 124 -9.19 -7.19 -12.25
CA ILE A 124 -8.46 -7.10 -10.98
C ILE A 124 -9.28 -6.36 -9.92
N LEU A 125 -9.90 -5.22 -10.26
CA LEU A 125 -10.62 -4.39 -9.29
C LEU A 125 -12.03 -4.92 -8.95
N ASN A 126 -12.73 -5.49 -9.94
CA ASN A 126 -14.14 -5.84 -9.86
C ASN A 126 -14.43 -6.95 -8.84
N GLY A 127 -15.06 -6.57 -7.73
CA GLY A 127 -15.34 -7.43 -6.58
C GLY A 127 -14.27 -7.41 -5.48
N ASN A 128 -13.12 -6.75 -5.68
CA ASN A 128 -12.01 -6.77 -4.73
C ASN A 128 -11.74 -5.44 -4.00
N LEU A 129 -12.37 -4.33 -4.43
CA LEU A 129 -12.27 -3.04 -3.72
C LEU A 129 -12.91 -3.09 -2.34
N ILE A 130 -12.39 -2.30 -1.39
CA ILE A 130 -12.86 -2.25 0.00
C ILE A 130 -13.59 -0.93 0.30
N LEU A 131 -13.08 0.21 -0.16
CA LEU A 131 -13.61 1.52 0.17
C LEU A 131 -14.96 1.77 -0.54
N PRO A 132 -16.04 2.11 0.18
CA PRO A 132 -17.36 2.32 -0.43
C PRO A 132 -17.36 3.33 -1.59
N ALA A 133 -16.68 4.47 -1.42
CA ALA A 133 -16.59 5.49 -2.47
C ALA A 133 -15.89 4.96 -3.74
N ARG A 134 -14.86 4.11 -3.59
CA ARG A 134 -14.15 3.50 -4.72
C ARG A 134 -15.02 2.47 -5.44
N LYS A 135 -15.84 1.70 -4.70
CA LYS A 135 -16.84 0.78 -5.27
C LYS A 135 -17.83 1.51 -6.17
N GLU A 136 -18.38 2.64 -5.72
CA GLU A 136 -19.33 3.44 -6.52
C GLU A 136 -18.68 4.02 -7.79
N ILE A 137 -17.43 4.49 -7.69
CA ILE A 137 -16.69 4.96 -8.87
C ILE A 137 -16.46 3.82 -9.86
N LEU A 138 -16.03 2.64 -9.39
CA LEU A 138 -15.83 1.47 -10.23
C LEU A 138 -17.12 1.04 -10.93
N LYS A 139 -18.26 1.05 -10.22
CA LYS A 139 -19.57 0.71 -10.78
C LYS A 139 -19.93 1.61 -11.97
N LYS A 140 -19.74 2.92 -11.83
CA LYS A 140 -19.95 3.88 -12.93
C LYS A 140 -18.96 3.66 -14.08
N PHE A 141 -17.70 3.41 -13.76
CA PHE A 141 -16.66 3.17 -14.75
C PHE A 141 -16.89 1.89 -15.56
N VAL A 142 -17.31 0.80 -14.92
CA VAL A 142 -17.65 -0.47 -15.59
C VAL A 142 -18.84 -0.30 -16.53
N ARG A 143 -19.85 0.50 -16.14
CA ARG A 143 -20.98 0.82 -17.04
C ARG A 143 -20.50 1.54 -18.30
N ALA A 144 -19.73 2.61 -18.14
CA ALA A 144 -19.19 3.37 -19.27
C ALA A 144 -18.25 2.51 -20.15
N TYR A 145 -17.45 1.65 -19.54
CA TYR A 145 -16.62 0.68 -20.25
C TYR A 145 -17.46 -0.29 -21.08
N ASN A 146 -18.51 -0.88 -20.50
CA ASN A 146 -19.36 -1.85 -21.18
C ASN A 146 -20.12 -1.23 -22.36
N GLU A 147 -20.62 0.00 -22.22
CA GLU A 147 -21.24 0.72 -23.34
C GLU A 147 -20.26 0.87 -24.51
N LYS A 148 -19.00 1.22 -24.23
CA LYS A 148 -17.96 1.32 -25.25
C LYS A 148 -17.57 -0.04 -25.82
N ALA A 149 -17.43 -1.06 -24.98
CA ALA A 149 -17.07 -2.41 -25.39
C ALA A 149 -18.11 -2.99 -26.36
N LEU A 150 -19.39 -2.90 -26.00
CA LEU A 150 -20.50 -3.40 -26.83
C LEU A 150 -20.56 -2.70 -28.20
N ARG A 151 -20.41 -1.37 -28.25
CA ARG A 151 -20.38 -0.62 -29.53
C ARG A 151 -19.23 -1.05 -30.46
N ASN A 152 -18.15 -1.59 -29.91
CA ASN A 152 -16.97 -2.01 -30.66
C ASN A 152 -16.87 -3.54 -30.78
N ASN A 153 -17.94 -4.29 -30.47
CA ASN A 153 -17.96 -5.76 -30.47
C ASN A 153 -16.88 -6.40 -29.59
N LEU A 154 -16.60 -5.80 -28.44
CA LEU A 154 -15.61 -6.25 -27.47
C LEU A 154 -16.29 -6.83 -26.22
N LEU A 155 -15.55 -7.64 -25.46
CA LEU A 155 -16.06 -8.32 -24.26
C LEU A 155 -16.38 -7.32 -23.13
N PRO A 156 -17.63 -7.28 -22.64
CA PRO A 156 -17.99 -6.49 -21.47
C PRO A 156 -17.52 -7.17 -20.17
N VAL A 157 -17.50 -6.40 -19.09
CA VAL A 157 -17.22 -6.87 -17.73
C VAL A 157 -18.53 -6.97 -16.95
N ASN A 158 -18.85 -8.16 -16.44
CA ASN A 158 -19.99 -8.33 -15.53
C ASN A 158 -19.64 -7.76 -14.16
N HIS A 159 -20.25 -6.63 -13.79
CA HIS A 159 -20.03 -5.98 -12.50
C HIS A 159 -20.38 -6.92 -11.34
N LYS A 160 -19.52 -6.98 -10.32
CA LYS A 160 -19.71 -7.76 -9.10
C LYS A 160 -19.75 -6.81 -7.91
N GLU A 161 -20.80 -6.93 -7.11
CA GLU A 161 -20.87 -6.22 -5.84
C GLU A 161 -19.77 -6.75 -4.90
N SER A 162 -18.99 -5.85 -4.31
CA SER A 162 -17.90 -6.21 -3.41
C SER A 162 -18.37 -6.25 -1.96
N VAL A 163 -18.29 -7.43 -1.36
CA VAL A 163 -18.49 -7.66 0.10
C VAL A 163 -17.15 -7.67 0.86
N CYS A 164 -16.06 -7.21 0.23
CA CYS A 164 -14.73 -7.25 0.84
C CYS A 164 -14.63 -6.28 2.03
N LEU A 165 -14.11 -6.82 3.13
CA LEU A 165 -13.65 -6.11 4.33
C LEU A 165 -12.12 -6.26 4.42
N PRO A 166 -11.41 -5.29 5.03
CA PRO A 166 -9.98 -5.47 5.34
C PRO A 166 -9.82 -6.78 6.12
N ALA A 167 -8.93 -7.65 5.64
CA ALA A 167 -8.70 -8.95 6.24
C ALA A 167 -7.29 -9.00 6.85
N PRO A 168 -7.14 -9.60 8.06
CA PRO A 168 -5.84 -9.67 8.75
C PRO A 168 -4.74 -10.43 8.03
N TYR A 169 -5.10 -11.20 7.00
CA TYR A 169 -4.20 -12.03 6.20
C TYR A 169 -3.99 -11.51 4.79
N SER A 170 -4.33 -10.25 4.53
CA SER A 170 -4.18 -9.67 3.21
C SER A 170 -3.11 -8.59 3.18
N ALA A 171 -2.40 -8.51 2.07
CA ALA A 171 -1.44 -7.43 1.80
C ALA A 171 -2.14 -6.11 1.44
N TRP A 172 -3.48 -6.07 1.42
CA TRP A 172 -4.25 -4.86 1.12
C TRP A 172 -3.91 -3.72 2.08
N THR A 173 -3.86 -3.96 3.40
CA THR A 173 -3.53 -2.90 4.34
C THR A 173 -2.11 -2.41 4.12
N CYS A 174 -1.17 -3.30 3.75
CA CYS A 174 0.18 -2.89 3.36
C CYS A 174 0.20 -1.94 2.16
N GLY A 175 -0.54 -2.26 1.10
CA GLY A 175 -0.70 -1.35 -0.03
C GLY A 175 -1.34 -0.03 0.34
N PHE A 176 -2.39 -0.07 1.16
CA PHE A 176 -3.07 1.12 1.63
C PHE A 176 -2.18 1.99 2.53
N THR A 177 -1.34 1.38 3.36
CA THR A 177 -0.29 2.07 4.13
C THR A 177 0.76 2.68 3.22
N ASP A 178 1.19 1.98 2.18
CA ASP A 178 2.14 2.49 1.20
C ASP A 178 1.63 3.75 0.49
N ALA A 179 0.30 3.92 0.35
CA ALA A 179 -0.30 5.15 -0.14
C ALA A 179 -0.50 6.19 0.99
N GLU A 180 -1.30 5.85 2.01
CA GLU A 180 -1.90 6.80 2.97
C GLU A 180 -1.34 6.72 4.39
N GLY A 181 -0.43 5.79 4.64
CA GLY A 181 0.14 5.54 5.97
C GLY A 181 1.18 6.56 6.42
N CYS A 182 1.27 6.75 7.72
CA CYS A 182 2.27 7.62 8.34
C CYS A 182 2.81 7.01 9.63
N PHE A 183 4.15 7.04 9.77
CA PHE A 183 4.87 6.62 10.97
C PHE A 183 5.43 7.86 11.66
N THR A 184 5.17 8.03 12.96
CA THR A 184 5.67 9.19 13.70
C THR A 184 6.17 8.83 15.08
N ILE A 185 7.25 9.49 15.50
CA ILE A 185 7.71 9.54 16.88
C ILE A 185 7.99 10.99 17.23
N SER A 186 7.53 11.44 18.39
CA SER A 186 7.78 12.79 18.91
C SER A 186 8.25 12.70 20.34
N PHE A 187 9.39 13.31 20.65
CA PHE A 187 9.92 13.43 22.00
C PHE A 187 9.42 14.75 22.60
N LEU A 188 8.63 14.66 23.67
CA LEU A 188 8.06 15.80 24.37
C LEU A 188 9.07 16.38 25.38
N PRO A 189 8.86 17.60 25.90
CA PRO A 189 9.66 18.13 27.01
C PRO A 189 9.69 17.14 28.19
N GLY A 190 10.87 16.98 28.80
CA GLY A 190 11.12 15.95 29.81
C GLY A 190 11.41 14.58 29.19
N THR A 191 10.95 13.51 29.85
CA THR A 191 11.09 12.11 29.42
C THR A 191 9.98 11.59 28.48
N PRO A 192 8.73 12.11 28.46
CA PRO A 192 7.66 11.52 27.66
C PRO A 192 7.93 11.54 26.15
N PHE A 193 7.32 10.59 25.45
CA PHE A 193 7.35 10.51 24.00
C PHE A 193 5.99 10.05 23.48
N ARG A 194 5.75 10.25 22.19
CA ARG A 194 4.55 9.79 21.49
C ARG A 194 4.96 9.04 20.23
N ILE A 195 4.67 7.75 20.18
CA ILE A 195 4.82 6.89 19.01
C ILE A 195 3.46 6.62 18.39
N ARG A 196 3.34 6.76 17.07
CA ARG A 196 2.09 6.50 16.34
C ARG A 196 2.32 5.88 14.97
N TYR A 197 1.44 4.96 14.62
CA TYR A 197 1.13 4.57 13.26
C TYR A 197 -0.27 5.12 12.91
N ILE A 198 -0.39 5.78 11.76
CA ILE A 198 -1.58 6.54 11.37
C ILE A 198 -1.99 6.15 9.95
N LEU A 199 -3.29 5.92 9.75
CA LEU A 199 -3.92 5.83 8.43
C LEU A 199 -4.98 6.92 8.32
N THR A 200 -4.86 7.79 7.32
CA THR A 200 -5.78 8.90 7.10
C THR A 200 -6.30 8.87 5.68
N GLN A 201 -7.61 8.94 5.51
CA GLN A 201 -8.27 8.98 4.21
C GLN A 201 -9.65 9.65 4.33
N LYS A 202 -10.09 10.34 3.27
CA LYS A 202 -11.46 10.85 3.20
C LYS A 202 -12.42 9.68 2.88
N THR A 203 -13.01 9.10 3.91
CA THR A 203 -13.93 7.96 3.80
C THR A 203 -14.93 7.95 4.96
N THR A 204 -15.83 6.97 4.99
CA THR A 204 -16.82 6.82 6.05
C THR A 204 -16.17 6.38 7.36
N ARG A 205 -16.73 6.79 8.50
CA ARG A 205 -16.29 6.32 9.83
C ARG A 205 -16.37 4.79 9.96
N LEU A 206 -17.31 4.15 9.24
CA LEU A 206 -17.47 2.70 9.22
C LEU A 206 -16.20 1.98 8.76
N PHE A 207 -15.48 2.52 7.76
CA PHE A 207 -14.19 1.95 7.36
C PHE A 207 -13.15 1.97 8.49
N TYR A 208 -13.13 3.01 9.31
CA TYR A 208 -12.20 3.06 10.43
C TYR A 208 -12.60 2.10 11.56
N ASN A 209 -13.91 1.85 11.74
CA ASN A 209 -14.36 0.81 12.66
C ASN A 209 -13.90 -0.59 12.19
N THR A 210 -13.84 -0.85 10.88
CA THR A 210 -13.29 -2.13 10.40
C THR A 210 -11.80 -2.25 10.68
N LEU A 211 -11.03 -1.15 10.61
CA LEU A 211 -9.61 -1.14 11.02
C LEU A 211 -9.44 -1.35 12.54
N LEU A 212 -10.28 -0.74 13.38
CA LEU A 212 -10.28 -0.99 14.83
C LEU A 212 -10.52 -2.47 15.14
N ASN A 213 -11.57 -3.05 14.53
CA ASN A 213 -11.90 -4.46 14.72
C ASN A 213 -10.79 -5.38 14.16
N PHE A 214 -10.17 -5.00 13.03
CA PHE A 214 -9.08 -5.73 12.40
C PHE A 214 -7.84 -5.79 13.30
N PHE A 215 -7.36 -4.65 13.78
CA PHE A 215 -6.16 -4.59 14.61
C PHE A 215 -6.44 -4.92 16.09
N ASN A 216 -7.71 -4.94 16.49
CA ASN A 216 -8.18 -5.11 17.87
C ASN A 216 -7.51 -4.11 18.84
N THR A 217 -7.13 -2.94 18.34
CA THR A 217 -6.46 -1.86 19.07
C THR A 217 -6.46 -0.57 18.24
N GLY A 218 -6.02 0.53 18.85
CA GLY A 218 -5.99 1.86 18.26
C GLY A 218 -7.24 2.69 18.58
N ALA A 219 -7.31 3.87 17.96
CA ALA A 219 -8.38 4.83 18.14
C ALA A 219 -8.74 5.49 16.80
N ILE A 220 -9.96 6.04 16.73
CA ILE A 220 -10.38 6.89 15.61
C ILE A 220 -10.31 8.33 16.08
N GLU A 221 -9.43 9.10 15.46
CA GLU A 221 -9.27 10.52 15.74
C GLU A 221 -9.87 11.36 14.60
N LYS A 222 -10.46 12.52 14.95
CA LYS A 222 -10.87 13.51 13.94
C LYS A 222 -9.61 14.18 13.38
N HIS A 223 -9.56 14.33 12.06
CA HIS A 223 -8.54 15.16 11.42
C HIS A 223 -8.91 16.64 11.53
N SER A 224 -7.95 17.54 11.35
CA SER A 224 -8.19 18.99 11.30
C SER A 224 -9.10 19.43 10.15
N ARG A 225 -9.27 18.56 9.14
CA ARG A 225 -10.15 18.80 7.99
C ARG A 225 -11.53 18.21 8.29
N PRO A 226 -12.62 18.94 8.02
CA PRO A 226 -13.97 18.44 8.26
C PRO A 226 -14.20 17.14 7.48
N ASN A 227 -14.89 16.18 8.10
CA ASN A 227 -15.24 14.88 7.52
C ASN A 227 -14.04 14.01 7.08
N VAL A 228 -12.86 14.25 7.67
CA VAL A 228 -11.70 13.36 7.55
C VAL A 228 -11.41 12.78 8.92
N PHE A 229 -11.24 11.46 8.97
CA PHE A 229 -10.88 10.73 10.18
C PHE A 229 -9.52 10.07 9.97
N SER A 230 -8.88 9.72 11.07
CA SER A 230 -7.65 8.92 11.06
C SER A 230 -7.83 7.74 11.99
N TYR A 231 -7.43 6.56 11.53
CA TYR A 231 -7.11 5.47 12.45
C TYR A 231 -5.71 5.71 13.00
N VAL A 232 -5.59 5.70 14.33
CA VAL A 232 -4.35 5.96 15.04
C VAL A 232 -4.08 4.80 15.97
N MET A 233 -3.00 4.08 15.70
CA MET A 233 -2.44 3.17 16.68
C MET A 233 -1.37 3.90 17.49
N SER A 234 -1.67 4.04 18.78
CA SER A 234 -0.79 4.64 19.78
C SER A 234 -0.46 3.59 20.85
N ALA A 235 0.54 3.91 21.69
CA ALA A 235 1.20 3.03 22.65
C ALA A 235 2.24 2.07 22.04
N CYS A 236 3.42 2.05 22.68
CA CYS A 236 4.56 1.21 22.32
C CYS A 236 4.21 -0.26 22.16
N LYS A 237 3.53 -0.83 23.16
CA LYS A 237 3.18 -2.26 23.17
C LYS A 237 2.27 -2.65 22.00
N ASN A 238 1.29 -1.81 21.67
CA ASN A 238 0.38 -2.06 20.55
C ASN A 238 1.12 -1.94 19.21
N CYS A 239 1.93 -0.89 19.06
CA CYS A 239 2.80 -0.71 17.91
C CYS A 239 3.67 -1.96 17.70
N TYR A 240 4.36 -2.43 18.73
CA TYR A 240 5.19 -3.64 18.67
C TYR A 240 4.42 -4.90 18.32
N ASN A 241 3.32 -5.16 19.01
CA ASN A 241 2.62 -6.45 18.87
C ASN A 241 1.78 -6.56 17.60
N VAL A 242 1.48 -5.45 16.92
CA VAL A 242 0.56 -5.44 15.78
C VAL A 242 1.24 -4.92 14.51
N VAL A 243 1.81 -3.72 14.55
CA VAL A 243 2.39 -3.06 13.36
C VAL A 243 3.62 -3.81 12.87
N TYR A 244 4.52 -4.17 13.78
CA TYR A 244 5.75 -4.87 13.41
C TYR A 244 5.55 -6.25 12.78
N PRO A 245 4.84 -7.21 13.41
CA PRO A 245 4.67 -8.52 12.81
C PRO A 245 3.91 -8.43 11.49
N TYR A 246 2.96 -7.49 11.35
CA TYR A 246 2.25 -7.29 10.10
C TYR A 246 3.18 -6.84 8.96
N PHE A 247 3.99 -5.80 9.16
CA PHE A 247 4.89 -5.30 8.11
C PHE A 247 6.17 -6.14 7.95
N LYS A 248 6.45 -7.05 8.88
CA LYS A 248 7.44 -8.12 8.69
C LYS A 248 6.93 -9.18 7.71
N GLU A 249 5.65 -9.55 7.82
CA GLU A 249 5.00 -10.52 6.94
C GLU A 249 4.66 -9.92 5.56
N PHE A 250 4.20 -8.67 5.55
CA PHE A 250 3.88 -7.91 4.34
C PHE A 250 4.77 -6.66 4.23
N PRO A 251 5.99 -6.78 3.68
CA PRO A 251 6.91 -5.66 3.57
C PRO A 251 6.35 -4.53 2.72
N LEU A 252 6.45 -3.30 3.24
CA LEU A 252 6.17 -2.08 2.48
C LEU A 252 7.08 -2.00 1.24
N GLN A 253 6.53 -1.48 0.15
CA GLN A 253 7.18 -1.48 -1.16
C GLN A 253 7.60 -0.08 -1.62
N THR A 254 7.10 0.99 -0.98
CA THR A 254 7.49 2.38 -1.29
C THR A 254 8.62 2.87 -0.38
N LYS A 255 9.02 4.14 -0.51
CA LYS A 255 9.92 4.79 0.46
C LYS A 255 9.46 4.68 1.92
N LYS A 256 8.17 4.44 2.18
CA LYS A 256 7.65 4.23 3.54
C LYS A 256 8.25 3.01 4.21
N ALA A 257 8.82 2.06 3.47
CA ALA A 257 9.62 0.98 4.04
C ALA A 257 10.80 1.50 4.87
N GLN A 258 11.48 2.54 4.39
CA GLN A 258 12.56 3.18 5.14
C GLN A 258 12.02 3.97 6.34
N SER A 259 10.86 4.62 6.20
CA SER A 259 10.18 5.29 7.31
C SER A 259 9.85 4.31 8.43
N PHE A 260 9.26 3.16 8.07
CA PHE A 260 8.98 2.07 8.99
C PHE A 260 10.26 1.55 9.65
N LYS A 261 11.33 1.31 8.87
CA LYS A 261 12.62 0.86 9.41
C LYS A 261 13.16 1.81 10.50
N ILE A 262 13.26 3.12 10.21
CA ILE A 262 13.78 4.10 11.17
C ILE A 262 12.86 4.20 12.40
N TRP A 263 11.54 4.22 12.16
CA TRP A 263 10.54 4.23 13.23
C TRP A 263 10.68 3.00 14.14
N SER A 264 10.94 1.84 13.55
CA SER A 264 11.18 0.59 14.25
C SER A 264 12.47 0.61 15.07
N GLU A 265 13.56 1.11 14.50
CA GLU A 265 14.85 1.25 15.20
C GLU A 265 14.71 2.14 16.45
N ILE A 266 14.08 3.31 16.32
CA ILE A 266 13.84 4.22 17.46
C ILE A 266 12.94 3.55 18.50
N HIS A 267 11.91 2.82 18.07
CA HIS A 267 11.02 2.13 19.01
C HIS A 267 11.75 1.03 19.79
N CYS A 268 12.66 0.27 19.18
CA CYS A 268 13.53 -0.66 19.91
C CYS A 268 14.39 0.04 20.98
N GLU A 269 14.94 1.22 20.66
CA GLU A 269 15.70 2.02 21.64
C GLU A 269 14.81 2.55 22.78
N ILE A 270 13.56 2.87 22.47
CA ILE A 270 12.57 3.26 23.48
C ILE A 270 12.27 2.09 24.43
N GLU A 271 12.05 0.87 23.91
CA GLU A 271 11.82 -0.33 24.72
C GLU A 271 13.01 -0.63 25.66
N ARG A 272 14.24 -0.39 25.18
CA ARG A 272 15.47 -0.49 25.99
C ARG A 272 15.69 0.68 26.95
N LYS A 273 14.71 1.57 27.11
CA LYS A 273 14.75 2.78 27.95
C LYS A 273 15.89 3.76 27.60
N GLN A 274 16.50 3.65 26.42
CA GLN A 274 17.63 4.50 26.00
C GLN A 274 17.22 5.97 25.88
N HIS A 275 15.94 6.24 25.58
CA HIS A 275 15.37 7.59 25.52
C HIS A 275 15.34 8.35 26.86
N LEU A 276 15.63 7.69 27.98
CA LEU A 276 15.78 8.30 29.30
C LEU A 276 17.18 8.89 29.50
N ILE A 277 18.18 8.44 28.72
CA ILE A 277 19.54 8.94 28.77
C ILE A 277 19.61 10.25 27.95
N PRO A 278 20.00 11.40 28.52
CA PRO A 278 19.96 12.69 27.83
C PRO A 278 20.69 12.72 26.48
N SER A 279 21.91 12.18 26.43
CA SER A 279 22.72 12.12 25.19
C SER A 279 22.05 11.28 24.10
N ARG A 280 21.56 10.07 24.45
CA ARG A 280 20.82 9.20 23.54
C ARG A 280 19.52 9.85 23.08
N ARG A 281 18.80 10.53 23.97
CA ARG A 281 17.54 11.22 23.64
C ARG A 281 17.73 12.28 22.56
N VAL A 282 18.84 13.03 22.59
CA VAL A 282 19.19 13.99 21.52
C VAL A 282 19.33 13.28 20.18
N VAL A 283 20.10 12.18 20.13
CA VAL A 283 20.28 11.37 18.91
C VAL A 283 18.94 10.84 18.39
N LEU A 284 18.12 10.24 19.27
CA LEU A 284 16.82 9.70 18.89
C LEU A 284 15.85 10.79 18.38
N LYS A 285 15.92 12.00 18.95
CA LYS A 285 15.12 13.15 18.51
C LYS A 285 15.52 13.60 17.11
N GLU A 286 16.81 13.62 16.78
CA GLU A 286 17.26 13.93 15.42
C GLU A 286 16.88 12.83 14.43
N LEU A 287 17.06 11.56 14.81
CA LEU A 287 16.66 10.42 13.99
C LEU A 287 15.15 10.44 13.71
N ALA A 288 14.32 10.76 14.70
CA ALA A 288 12.86 10.86 14.53
C ALA A 288 12.43 11.89 13.48
N LYS A 289 13.20 12.98 13.29
CA LYS A 289 12.93 13.98 12.24
C LYS A 289 13.16 13.43 10.82
N THR A 290 13.90 12.33 10.69
CA THR A 290 14.23 11.73 9.38
C THR A 290 13.21 10.69 8.92
N ILE A 291 12.34 10.18 9.82
CA ILE A 291 11.39 9.09 9.53
C ILE A 291 10.64 9.34 8.21
N ASN A 292 10.06 10.52 8.00
CA ASN A 292 9.30 10.85 6.79
C ASN A 292 10.03 11.82 5.85
N ASN A 293 11.31 12.12 6.12
CA ASN A 293 12.10 13.08 5.34
C ASN A 293 13.48 12.50 4.99
N GLN A 294 13.51 11.71 3.92
CA GLN A 294 14.70 11.01 3.46
C GLN A 294 15.84 11.93 3.01
N ASN A 295 15.54 13.18 2.60
CA ASN A 295 16.58 14.14 2.20
C ASN A 295 17.46 14.54 3.38
N LYS A 296 16.94 14.50 4.62
CA LYS A 296 17.66 14.93 5.83
C LYS A 296 18.59 13.85 6.37
N LEU A 297 18.27 12.57 6.15
CA LEU A 297 19.09 11.43 6.57
C LEU A 297 20.45 11.40 5.87
N HIS A 298 20.50 11.76 4.58
CA HIS A 298 21.72 11.78 3.79
C HIS A 298 22.68 12.92 4.23
N LEU A 299 22.12 14.06 4.65
CA LEU A 299 22.87 15.19 5.21
C LEU A 299 23.45 14.87 6.59
N GLN A 300 22.69 14.18 7.45
CA GLN A 300 23.15 13.78 8.79
C GLN A 300 24.25 12.71 8.72
N LYS A 301 24.12 11.71 7.84
CA LYS A 301 25.19 10.71 7.62
C LYS A 301 26.47 11.35 7.08
N LYS A 302 26.39 12.31 6.17
CA LYS A 302 27.55 13.07 5.71
C LYS A 302 28.21 13.87 6.83
N HIS A 303 27.40 14.43 7.74
CA HIS A 303 27.92 15.18 8.88
C HIS A 303 28.57 14.27 9.93
N GLU A 304 27.97 13.11 10.26
CA GLU A 304 28.58 12.12 11.15
C GLU A 304 29.87 11.53 10.56
N ILE A 305 29.91 11.21 9.26
CA ILE A 305 31.14 10.76 8.58
C ILE A 305 32.22 11.86 8.63
N ALA A 306 31.87 13.11 8.35
CA ALA A 306 32.81 14.24 8.41
C ALA A 306 33.31 14.54 9.84
N LEU A 307 32.53 14.22 10.87
CA LEU A 307 32.95 14.33 12.27
C LEU A 307 33.90 13.18 12.65
N LEU A 308 33.59 11.95 12.25
CA LEU A 308 34.45 10.78 12.47
C LEU A 308 35.79 10.87 11.71
N GLU A 309 35.79 11.46 10.50
CA GLU A 309 37.01 11.73 9.74
C GLU A 309 37.89 12.80 10.41
N LYS A 310 37.29 13.80 11.05
CA LYS A 310 38.02 14.82 11.82
C LYS A 310 38.61 14.27 13.12
N ASP A 311 37.87 13.40 13.81
CA ASP A 311 38.34 12.77 15.04
C ASP A 311 39.47 11.77 14.78
N ASN A 312 39.51 11.10 13.62
CA ASN A 312 40.60 10.21 13.23
C ASN A 312 41.89 10.95 12.82
N LEU A 313 41.80 12.20 12.33
CA LEU A 313 42.97 13.04 12.01
C LEU A 313 43.66 13.58 13.25
N LEU A 314 42.93 13.73 14.37
CA LEU A 314 43.47 14.21 15.66
C LEU A 314 44.15 13.11 16.50
N ILE A 315 44.11 11.85 16.07
CA ILE A 315 44.72 10.70 16.77
C ILE A 315 46.06 10.29 16.11
N THR A 316 46.41 10.92 14.99
CA THR A 316 47.61 10.62 14.19
C THR A 316 48.72 11.68 14.24
N ASP A 317 48.60 12.67 15.11
CA ASP A 317 49.64 13.66 15.43
C ASP A 317 50.14 13.50 16.87
#